data_AF-A0A4Y2HW97-F1
#
_entry.id   AF-A0A4Y2HW97-F1
#
_cell.length_a   1.000
_cell.length_b   1.000
_cell.length_c   1.000
_cell.angle_alpha   90.00
_cell.angle_beta   90.00
_cell.angle_gamma   90.00
#
_symmetry.space_group_name_H-M   'P 1'
#
loop_
_entity.id
_entity.type
_entity.pdbx_description
1 polymer ?
#
loop_
_entity_poly.entity_id
_entity_poly.type
_entity_poly.pdbx_seq_one_letter_code
_entity_poly.pdbx_strand_id
1 'polypeptide(L)'
;MAIKSGNCEEDLAVRDPGPLSHSRWLTTANRSLRLYLSEESPAPEPQEIVVFILKSYAPMWFSIKQVNTLQRDQNLRTNQYSLQGTCLKILRNIVHPVIERKGLFAHPEHLMLAMIQDNRKHIRELGLRRILKARQLDQKRTTFRTFMPPKLNFEAQDYSEIINWMDCDLSSPLFLKDISDDEVKHIFKVNQSLTVI
;
A
#
# COMPACT_ATOMS: atom_id res chain seq x y z
N MET A 1 28.61 0.30 -5.29
CA MET A 1 27.32 0.93 -4.97
C MET A 1 26.23 -0.12 -5.24
N ALA A 2 25.79 -0.85 -4.20
CA ALA A 2 24.97 -2.07 -4.33
C ALA A 2 23.71 -1.90 -5.21
N ILE A 3 23.09 -0.72 -5.18
CA ILE A 3 21.91 -0.36 -5.99
C ILE A 3 22.20 -0.43 -7.50
N LYS A 4 23.44 -0.12 -7.93
CA LYS A 4 23.84 -0.12 -9.34
C LYS A 4 24.39 -1.46 -9.81
N SER A 5 25.00 -2.23 -8.91
CA SER A 5 25.68 -3.49 -9.22
C SER A 5 24.88 -4.75 -8.87
N GLY A 6 23.78 -4.65 -8.12
CA GLY A 6 23.02 -5.80 -7.60
C GLY A 6 23.72 -6.56 -6.47
N ASN A 7 25.05 -6.41 -6.33
CA ASN A 7 25.83 -7.05 -5.27
C ASN A 7 25.67 -6.32 -3.93
N CYS A 8 25.05 -7.00 -2.96
CA CYS A 8 24.98 -6.60 -1.55
C CYS A 8 25.99 -7.44 -0.75
N GLU A 9 26.69 -6.83 0.21
CA GLU A 9 27.56 -7.58 1.13
C GLU A 9 26.70 -8.43 2.08
N GLU A 10 27.19 -9.62 2.40
CA GLU A 10 26.46 -10.62 3.19
C GLU A 10 26.10 -10.10 4.60
N ASP A 11 26.99 -9.30 5.21
CA ASP A 11 26.72 -8.63 6.49
C ASP A 11 25.55 -7.64 6.42
N LEU A 12 25.37 -6.95 5.28
CA LEU A 12 24.23 -6.05 5.06
C LEU A 12 22.94 -6.80 4.77
N ALA A 13 23.01 -7.97 4.13
CA ALA A 13 21.85 -8.79 3.80
C ALA A 13 21.21 -9.45 5.04
N VAL A 14 22.02 -9.76 6.06
CA VAL A 14 21.56 -10.40 7.31
C VAL A 14 21.16 -9.38 8.38
N ARG A 15 21.41 -8.09 8.15
CA ARG A 15 21.20 -7.04 9.14
C ARG A 15 19.72 -6.79 9.39
N ASP A 16 19.28 -6.97 10.63
CA ASP A 16 17.94 -6.58 11.07
C ASP A 16 17.84 -5.04 11.07
N PRO A 17 16.90 -4.43 10.31
CA PRO A 17 16.65 -2.98 10.37
C PRO A 17 16.16 -2.52 11.75
N GLY A 18 15.84 -3.45 12.65
CA GLY A 18 15.36 -3.17 13.99
C GLY A 18 13.91 -2.68 13.97
N PRO A 19 13.34 -2.41 15.16
CA PRO A 19 11.96 -1.99 15.26
C PRO A 19 11.76 -0.60 14.62
N LEU A 20 10.76 -0.48 13.74
CA LEU A 20 10.31 0.79 13.20
C LEU A 20 10.06 1.82 14.33
N SER A 21 10.50 3.07 14.15
CA SER A 21 10.25 4.15 15.12
C SER A 21 8.89 4.83 14.86
N HIS A 22 7.97 4.74 15.81
CA HIS A 22 6.55 5.13 15.63
C HIS A 22 6.12 6.36 16.44
N SER A 23 7.03 7.00 17.18
CA SER A 23 6.73 8.02 18.19
C SER A 23 5.98 9.25 17.65
N ARG A 24 6.19 9.59 16.37
CA ARG A 24 5.62 10.81 15.77
C ARG A 24 4.13 10.73 15.46
N TRP A 25 3.58 9.53 15.24
CA TRP A 25 2.21 9.34 14.75
C TRP A 25 1.17 9.52 15.87
N LEU A 26 1.39 8.87 17.02
CA LEU A 26 0.52 8.98 18.19
C LEU A 26 0.54 10.37 18.84
N THR A 27 1.66 11.09 18.74
CA THR A 27 1.83 12.37 19.44
C THR A 27 0.83 13.42 18.96
N THR A 28 0.61 13.55 17.64
CA THR A 28 -0.34 14.53 17.09
C THR A 28 -1.78 14.15 17.44
N ALA A 29 -2.17 12.88 17.25
CA ALA A 29 -3.50 12.41 17.58
C ALA A 29 -3.84 12.62 19.07
N ASN A 30 -2.91 12.28 19.98
CA ASN A 30 -3.09 12.49 21.42
C ASN A 30 -3.18 13.97 21.79
N ARG A 31 -2.42 14.86 21.14
CA ARG A 31 -2.52 16.31 21.36
C ARG A 31 -3.88 16.84 20.90
N SER A 32 -4.36 16.43 19.73
CA SER A 32 -5.69 16.82 19.23
C SER A 32 -6.82 16.34 20.14
N LEU A 33 -6.75 15.10 20.65
CA LEU A 33 -7.72 14.58 21.61
C LEU A 33 -7.70 15.35 22.93
N ARG A 34 -6.51 15.69 23.46
CA ARG A 34 -6.39 16.49 24.69
C ARG A 34 -6.95 17.90 24.53
N LEU A 35 -6.68 18.54 23.38
CA LEU A 35 -7.21 19.86 23.07
C LEU A 35 -8.75 19.84 23.05
N TYR A 36 -9.34 18.86 22.39
CA TYR A 36 -10.79 18.66 22.37
C TYR A 36 -11.37 18.47 23.78
N LEU A 37 -10.74 17.66 24.63
CA LEU A 37 -11.19 17.44 26.01
C LEU A 37 -11.03 18.66 26.92
N SER A 38 -10.19 19.64 26.55
CA SER A 38 -10.00 20.88 27.31
C SER A 38 -10.99 21.98 26.99
N GLU A 39 -11.82 21.81 25.95
CA GLU A 39 -12.88 22.76 25.57
C GLU A 39 -14.24 22.31 26.13
N GLU A 40 -14.93 23.19 26.87
CA GLU A 40 -16.27 22.90 27.40
C GLU A 40 -17.35 22.82 26.30
N SER A 41 -17.16 23.58 25.21
CA SER A 41 -18.05 23.60 24.05
C SER A 41 -17.22 23.62 22.75
N PRO A 42 -16.73 22.45 22.30
CA PRO A 42 -15.85 22.37 21.14
C PRO A 42 -16.61 22.72 19.86
N ALA A 43 -15.98 23.51 19.00
CA ALA A 43 -16.48 23.85 17.67
C ALA A 43 -16.68 22.58 16.80
N PRO A 44 -17.49 22.65 15.73
CA PRO A 44 -17.71 21.50 14.85
C PRO A 44 -16.42 20.99 14.19
N GLU A 45 -15.45 21.86 13.86
CA GLU A 45 -14.24 21.41 13.15
C GLU A 45 -13.32 20.50 14.02
N PRO A 46 -13.01 20.81 15.29
CA PRO A 46 -12.33 19.87 16.21
C PRO A 46 -13.08 18.55 16.39
N GLN A 47 -14.42 18.57 16.45
CA GLN A 47 -15.24 17.35 16.58
C GLN A 47 -15.02 16.41 15.38
N GLU A 48 -15.00 16.95 14.16
CA GLU A 48 -14.76 16.14 12.96
C GLU A 48 -13.38 15.46 12.99
N ILE A 49 -12.33 16.18 13.41
CA ILE A 49 -10.97 15.65 13.53
C ILE A 49 -10.92 14.51 14.56
N VAL A 50 -11.58 14.67 15.70
CA VAL A 50 -11.65 13.63 16.73
C VAL A 50 -12.39 12.39 16.22
N VAL A 51 -13.52 12.56 15.53
CA VAL A 51 -14.25 11.46 14.91
C VAL A 51 -13.37 10.72 13.91
N PHE A 52 -12.61 11.42 13.08
CA PHE A 52 -11.64 10.81 12.16
C PHE A 52 -10.53 10.05 12.90
N ILE A 53 -9.97 10.63 13.97
CA ILE A 53 -8.92 9.99 14.77
C ILE A 53 -9.44 8.65 15.33
N LEU A 54 -10.64 8.66 15.90
CA LEU A 54 -11.21 7.49 16.57
C LEU A 54 -11.71 6.43 15.59
N LYS A 55 -12.37 6.83 14.49
CA LYS A 55 -13.01 5.89 13.55
C LYS A 55 -12.10 5.38 12.45
N SER A 56 -11.09 6.15 12.05
CA SER A 56 -10.23 5.82 10.91
C SER A 56 -8.77 5.67 11.32
N TYR A 57 -8.21 6.68 11.99
CA TYR A 57 -6.77 6.72 12.26
C TYR A 57 -6.32 5.66 13.26
N ALA A 58 -6.98 5.57 14.42
CA ALA A 58 -6.61 4.64 15.48
C ALA A 58 -6.77 3.17 15.04
N PRO A 59 -7.91 2.73 14.45
CA PRO A 59 -8.06 1.36 13.96
C PRO A 59 -7.02 0.98 12.90
N MET A 60 -6.71 1.88 11.97
CA MET A 60 -5.66 1.68 10.97
C MET A 60 -4.29 1.51 11.65
N TRP A 61 -3.96 2.39 12.60
CA TRP A 61 -2.68 2.31 13.33
C TRP A 61 -2.54 0.98 14.08
N PHE A 62 -3.56 0.55 14.82
CA PHE A 62 -3.55 -0.73 15.52
C PHE A 62 -3.44 -1.92 14.57
N SER A 63 -4.10 -1.85 13.41
CA SER A 63 -4.02 -2.91 12.40
C SER A 63 -2.62 -3.04 11.82
N ILE A 64 -1.94 -1.93 11.54
CA ILE A 64 -0.52 -1.93 11.11
C ILE A 64 0.35 -2.52 12.23
N LYS A 65 0.06 -2.20 13.49
CA LYS A 65 0.83 -2.68 14.64
C LYS A 65 0.70 -4.16 14.95
N GLN A 66 -0.45 -4.77 14.64
CA GLN A 66 -0.65 -6.20 14.86
C GLN A 66 0.11 -7.07 13.84
N VAL A 67 0.61 -6.48 12.76
CA VAL A 67 1.18 -7.23 11.65
C VAL A 67 2.67 -6.94 11.54
N ASN A 68 3.48 -7.91 11.98
CA ASN A 68 4.94 -7.78 12.04
C ASN A 68 5.66 -8.11 10.72
N THR A 69 4.94 -8.42 9.64
CA THR A 69 5.55 -8.85 8.38
C THR A 69 5.15 -7.98 7.18
N LEU A 70 6.17 -7.53 6.44
CA LEU A 70 6.05 -6.78 5.18
C LEU A 70 5.12 -7.46 4.15
N GLN A 71 4.99 -8.79 4.21
CA GLN A 71 4.11 -9.59 3.34
C GLN A 71 2.62 -9.34 3.56
N ARG A 72 2.14 -9.28 4.81
CA ARG A 72 0.72 -8.92 5.08
C ARG A 72 0.44 -7.43 4.92
N ASP A 73 1.49 -6.62 5.05
CA ASP A 73 1.44 -5.16 5.05
C ASP A 73 0.90 -4.58 3.72
N GLN A 74 1.19 -5.22 2.58
CA GLN A 74 0.71 -4.77 1.26
C GLN A 74 -0.80 -4.96 1.09
N ASN A 75 -1.34 -6.13 1.45
CA ASN A 75 -2.77 -6.44 1.36
C ASN A 75 -3.61 -5.65 2.36
N LEU A 76 -3.07 -5.35 3.54
CA LEU A 76 -3.80 -4.61 4.56
C LEU A 76 -3.79 -3.11 4.29
N ARG A 77 -2.66 -2.55 3.86
CA ARG A 77 -2.61 -1.12 3.51
C ARG A 77 -3.57 -0.81 2.37
N THR A 78 -3.58 -1.62 1.31
CA THR A 78 -4.46 -1.38 0.15
C THR A 78 -5.95 -1.58 0.46
N ASN A 79 -6.32 -2.64 1.20
CA ASN A 79 -7.70 -2.86 1.61
C ASN A 79 -8.21 -1.82 2.63
N GLN A 80 -7.36 -1.27 3.50
CA GLN A 80 -7.74 -0.28 4.51
C GLN A 80 -8.13 1.09 3.95
N TYR A 81 -7.74 1.44 2.72
CA TYR A 81 -8.18 2.70 2.10
C TYR A 81 -9.67 2.69 1.71
N SER A 82 -10.31 1.53 1.58
CA SER A 82 -11.77 1.42 1.45
C SER A 82 -12.53 1.98 2.67
N LEU A 83 -11.87 2.06 3.84
CA LEU A 83 -12.43 2.66 5.07
C LEU A 83 -12.39 4.20 5.06
N GLN A 84 -11.87 4.81 3.99
CA GLN A 84 -11.82 6.27 3.85
C GLN A 84 -13.14 6.88 3.39
N GLY A 85 -14.07 6.04 2.90
CA GLY A 85 -15.45 6.45 2.60
C GLY A 85 -16.18 7.08 3.80
N THR A 86 -15.73 6.79 5.02
CA THR A 86 -16.30 7.32 6.27
C THR A 86 -15.77 8.71 6.66
N CYS A 87 -14.79 9.26 5.94
CA CYS A 87 -14.25 10.59 6.22
C CYS A 87 -15.25 11.69 5.81
N LEU A 88 -15.53 12.64 6.72
CA LEU A 88 -16.38 13.81 6.48
C LEU A 88 -15.84 14.65 5.30
N LYS A 89 -16.75 15.27 4.52
CA LYS A 89 -16.40 15.97 3.26
C LYS A 89 -15.32 17.04 3.44
N ILE A 90 -15.31 17.74 4.58
CA ILE A 90 -14.32 18.78 4.90
C ILE A 90 -12.92 18.17 5.03
N LEU A 91 -12.79 17.07 5.76
CA LEU A 91 -11.53 16.38 5.96
C LEU A 91 -11.01 15.73 4.67
N ARG A 92 -11.89 15.31 3.75
CA ARG A 92 -11.46 14.78 2.44
C ARG A 92 -10.58 15.77 1.68
N ASN A 93 -10.95 17.06 1.66
CA ASN A 93 -10.18 18.09 0.94
C ASN A 93 -8.78 18.33 1.56
N ILE A 94 -8.61 18.11 2.86
CA ILE A 94 -7.33 18.24 3.56
C ILE A 94 -6.50 16.97 3.42
N VAL A 95 -7.15 15.81 3.53
CA VAL A 95 -6.49 14.50 3.61
C VAL A 95 -6.09 13.98 2.23
N HIS A 96 -6.94 14.12 1.20
CA HIS A 96 -6.66 13.59 -0.13
C HIS A 96 -5.33 14.11 -0.72
N PRO A 97 -5.04 15.43 -0.72
CA PRO A 97 -3.76 15.93 -1.25
C PRO A 97 -2.54 15.44 -0.46
N VAL A 98 -2.70 15.12 0.83
CA VAL A 98 -1.61 14.55 1.64
C VAL A 98 -1.38 13.09 1.26
N ILE A 99 -2.45 12.34 0.98
CA ILE A 99 -2.37 10.94 0.56
C ILE A 99 -1.83 10.82 -0.85
N GLU A 100 -2.29 11.63 -1.81
CA GLU A 100 -1.76 11.63 -3.18
C GLU A 100 -0.26 11.90 -3.20
N ARG A 101 0.21 12.92 -2.45
CA ARG A 101 1.65 13.20 -2.32
C ARG A 101 2.45 12.03 -1.73
N LYS A 102 1.81 11.17 -0.95
CA LYS A 102 2.42 9.98 -0.33
C LYS A 102 1.95 8.68 -1.01
N GLY A 103 1.35 8.76 -2.19
CA GLY A 103 0.65 7.67 -2.88
C GLY A 103 1.52 6.53 -3.39
N LEU A 104 2.81 6.46 -3.01
CA LEU A 104 3.73 5.44 -3.48
C LEU A 104 3.32 4.01 -3.08
N PHE A 105 2.52 3.88 -2.01
CA PHE A 105 1.92 2.60 -1.61
C PHE A 105 1.00 2.02 -2.71
N ALA A 106 0.40 2.86 -3.54
CA ALA A 106 -0.48 2.46 -4.64
C ALA A 106 0.27 2.28 -5.96
N HIS A 107 1.61 2.28 -5.95
CA HIS A 107 2.39 2.05 -7.16
C HIS A 107 1.99 0.71 -7.82
N PRO A 108 1.89 0.63 -9.17
CA PRO A 108 1.43 -0.56 -9.87
C PRO A 108 2.12 -1.86 -9.44
N GLU A 109 3.43 -1.82 -9.18
CA GLU A 109 4.17 -2.99 -8.67
C GLU A 109 3.68 -3.48 -7.31
N HIS A 110 3.46 -2.57 -6.36
CA HIS A 110 2.96 -2.91 -5.03
C HIS A 110 1.55 -3.49 -5.12
N LEU A 111 0.71 -2.90 -5.96
CA LEU A 111 -0.66 -3.38 -6.19
C LEU A 111 -0.67 -4.76 -6.86
N MET A 112 0.20 -5.02 -7.84
CA MET A 112 0.31 -6.34 -8.47
C MET A 112 0.75 -7.42 -7.47
N LEU A 113 1.71 -7.10 -6.59
CA LEU A 113 2.17 -8.02 -5.54
C LEU A 113 1.08 -8.29 -4.50
N ALA A 114 0.30 -7.28 -4.12
CA ALA A 114 -0.87 -7.46 -3.27
C ALA A 114 -1.91 -8.37 -3.95
N MET A 115 -2.22 -8.11 -5.24
CA MET A 115 -3.22 -8.87 -5.98
C MET A 115 -2.92 -10.37 -6.04
N ILE A 116 -1.67 -10.76 -6.27
CA ILE A 116 -1.32 -12.20 -6.34
C ILE A 116 -1.44 -12.92 -4.99
N GLN A 117 -1.45 -12.19 -3.88
CA GLN A 117 -1.64 -12.71 -2.52
C GLN A 117 -3.08 -12.53 -2.00
N ASP A 118 -4.00 -11.96 -2.79
CA ASP A 118 -5.39 -11.77 -2.38
C ASP A 118 -6.09 -13.13 -2.18
N ASN A 119 -7.06 -13.22 -1.26
CA ASN A 119 -7.83 -14.45 -1.05
C ASN A 119 -8.83 -14.72 -2.18
N ARG A 120 -9.23 -13.69 -2.94
CA ARG A 120 -10.19 -13.79 -4.04
C ARG A 120 -9.49 -14.22 -5.33
N LYS A 121 -9.92 -15.36 -5.88
CA LYS A 121 -9.35 -15.94 -7.10
C LYS A 121 -9.32 -14.97 -8.30
N HIS A 122 -10.39 -14.21 -8.51
CA HIS A 122 -10.48 -13.29 -9.65
C HIS A 122 -9.46 -12.13 -9.57
N ILE A 123 -9.20 -11.59 -8.36
CA ILE A 123 -8.18 -10.54 -8.14
C ILE A 123 -6.78 -11.11 -8.35
N ARG A 124 -6.53 -12.31 -7.84
CA ARG A 124 -5.29 -13.05 -8.07
C ARG A 124 -5.00 -13.23 -9.56
N GLU A 125 -5.97 -13.70 -10.33
CA GLU A 125 -5.82 -13.86 -11.77
C GLU A 125 -5.59 -12.53 -12.50
N LEU A 126 -6.27 -11.46 -12.08
CA LEU A 126 -6.06 -10.12 -12.60
C LEU A 126 -4.63 -9.63 -12.33
N GLY A 127 -4.10 -9.84 -11.12
CA GLY A 127 -2.73 -9.53 -10.75
C GLY A 127 -1.71 -10.27 -11.63
N LEU A 128 -1.90 -11.57 -11.83
CA LEU A 128 -1.03 -12.37 -12.71
C LEU A 128 -1.03 -11.85 -14.16
N ARG A 129 -2.20 -11.56 -14.73
CA ARG A 129 -2.31 -11.01 -16.09
C ARG A 129 -1.58 -9.67 -16.21
N ARG A 130 -1.69 -8.80 -15.20
CA ARG A 130 -1.01 -7.51 -15.15
C ARG A 130 0.51 -7.66 -15.08
N ILE A 131 1.02 -8.60 -14.28
CA ILE A 131 2.46 -8.88 -14.18
C ILE A 131 3.02 -9.36 -15.53
N LEU A 132 2.34 -10.31 -16.19
CA LEU A 132 2.78 -10.83 -17.49
C LEU A 132 2.79 -9.72 -18.55
N LYS A 133 1.75 -8.86 -18.57
CA LYS A 133 1.72 -7.69 -19.47
C LYS A 133 2.86 -6.72 -19.17
N ALA A 134 3.14 -6.43 -17.90
CA ALA A 134 4.21 -5.52 -17.50
C ALA A 134 5.60 -6.05 -17.90
N ARG A 135 5.83 -7.37 -17.83
CA ARG A 135 7.07 -7.99 -18.33
C ARG A 135 7.27 -7.81 -19.83
N GLN A 136 6.20 -7.99 -20.61
CA GLN A 136 6.25 -7.77 -22.06
C GLN A 136 6.56 -6.31 -22.43
N LEU A 137 6.10 -5.35 -21.61
CA LEU A 137 6.42 -3.93 -21.77
C LEU A 137 7.87 -3.64 -21.39
N ASP A 138 8.36 -4.21 -20.28
CA ASP A 138 9.74 -4.03 -19.83
C ASP A 138 10.76 -4.56 -20.84
N GLN A 139 10.46 -5.65 -21.56
CA GLN A 139 11.33 -6.15 -22.64
C GLN A 139 11.55 -5.13 -23.77
N LYS A 140 10.57 -4.24 -24.00
CA LYS A 140 10.63 -3.20 -25.03
C LYS A 140 11.13 -1.86 -24.49
N ARG A 141 11.33 -1.76 -23.18
CA ARG A 141 11.65 -0.50 -22.51
C ARG A 141 13.13 -0.18 -22.66
N THR A 142 13.41 1.02 -23.16
CA THR A 142 14.77 1.56 -23.30
C THR A 142 15.11 2.58 -22.21
N THR A 143 14.10 3.07 -21.49
CA THR A 143 14.22 4.09 -20.44
C THR A 143 14.30 3.47 -19.05
N PHE A 144 14.91 4.19 -18.10
CA PHE A 144 14.93 3.78 -16.70
C PHE A 144 13.51 3.83 -16.10
N ARG A 145 13.25 2.92 -15.17
CA ARG A 145 11.99 2.88 -14.41
C ARG A 145 11.88 4.10 -13.50
N THR A 146 10.78 4.83 -13.61
CA THR A 146 10.47 5.97 -12.74
C THR A 146 9.42 5.57 -11.70
N PHE A 147 9.76 5.68 -10.42
CA PHE A 147 8.85 5.43 -9.31
C PHE A 147 8.13 6.72 -8.93
N MET A 148 7.04 7.04 -9.62
CA MET A 148 6.19 8.20 -9.32
C MET A 148 4.90 7.75 -8.62
N PRO A 149 4.36 8.52 -7.66
CA PRO A 149 3.07 8.23 -7.07
C PRO A 149 1.99 8.33 -8.16
N PRO A 150 1.14 7.30 -8.34
CA PRO A 150 0.05 7.35 -9.29
C PRO A 150 -1.07 8.26 -8.80
N LYS A 151 -1.89 8.74 -9.73
CA LYS A 151 -3.13 9.43 -9.39
C LYS A 151 -4.12 8.42 -8.77
N LEU A 152 -4.62 8.76 -7.59
CA LEU A 152 -5.49 7.87 -6.83
C LEU A 152 -6.96 8.11 -7.16
N ASN A 153 -7.72 7.03 -7.24
CA ASN A 153 -9.16 7.05 -7.30
C ASN A 153 -9.72 6.87 -5.88
N PHE A 154 -10.11 7.98 -5.23
CA PHE A 154 -10.69 7.95 -3.89
C PHE A 154 -12.14 7.44 -3.85
N GLU A 155 -12.77 7.23 -5.01
CA GLU A 155 -14.12 6.67 -5.11
C GLU A 155 -14.09 5.15 -5.30
N ALA A 156 -12.89 4.55 -5.45
CA ALA A 156 -12.72 3.11 -5.60
C ALA A 156 -13.26 2.35 -4.37
N GLN A 157 -14.10 1.36 -4.62
CA GLN A 157 -14.58 0.45 -3.56
C GLN A 157 -13.57 -0.65 -3.25
N ASP A 158 -12.80 -1.05 -4.27
CA ASP A 158 -11.79 -2.08 -4.17
C ASP A 158 -10.41 -1.51 -4.51
N TYR A 159 -9.38 -1.96 -3.80
CA TYR A 159 -8.02 -1.49 -4.06
C TYR A 159 -7.50 -1.86 -5.44
N SER A 160 -8.10 -2.84 -6.12
CA SER A 160 -7.74 -3.17 -7.50
C SER A 160 -8.08 -2.07 -8.51
N GLU A 161 -8.91 -1.11 -8.11
CA GLU A 161 -9.37 0.05 -8.88
C GLU A 161 -8.84 1.39 -8.33
N ILE A 162 -7.96 1.35 -7.33
CA ILE A 162 -7.43 2.56 -6.66
C ILE A 162 -6.58 3.43 -7.58
N ILE A 163 -6.10 2.91 -8.71
CA ILE A 163 -5.36 3.65 -9.72
C ILE A 163 -5.97 3.41 -11.10
N ASN A 164 -5.78 4.39 -12.00
CA ASN A 164 -6.02 4.14 -13.42
C ASN A 164 -4.82 3.39 -14.02
N TRP A 165 -5.01 2.10 -14.26
CA TRP A 165 -3.99 1.21 -14.84
C TRP A 165 -3.60 1.56 -16.27
N MET A 166 -4.40 2.36 -16.97
CA MET A 166 -4.10 2.82 -18.33
C MET A 166 -3.17 4.03 -18.35
N ASP A 167 -3.21 4.86 -17.30
CA ASP A 167 -2.41 6.09 -17.19
C ASP A 167 -1.08 5.86 -16.49
N CYS A 168 -0.88 4.68 -15.91
CA CYS A 168 0.32 4.33 -15.15
C CYS A 168 1.36 3.63 -16.03
N ASP A 169 2.62 4.00 -15.86
CA ASP A 169 3.74 3.31 -16.48
C ASP A 169 3.94 1.93 -15.83
N LEU A 170 3.43 0.88 -16.48
CA LEU A 170 3.46 -0.47 -15.96
C LEU A 170 4.84 -1.09 -16.11
N SER A 171 5.33 -1.65 -15.01
CA SER A 171 6.62 -2.33 -14.98
C SER A 171 6.55 -3.53 -14.02
N SER A 172 7.29 -4.60 -14.34
CA SER A 172 7.22 -5.86 -13.61
C SER A 172 7.86 -5.70 -12.22
N PRO A 173 7.26 -6.23 -11.14
CA PRO A 173 7.88 -6.16 -9.82
C PRO A 173 9.34 -6.66 -9.85
N LEU A 174 10.28 -5.87 -9.34
CA LEU A 174 11.72 -6.23 -9.38
C LEU A 174 12.00 -7.58 -8.70
N PHE A 175 11.22 -7.93 -7.68
CA PHE A 175 11.29 -9.22 -6.98
C PHE A 175 11.06 -10.42 -7.90
N LEU A 176 10.35 -10.22 -9.00
CA LEU A 176 10.06 -11.26 -9.98
C LEU A 176 11.02 -11.22 -11.18
N LYS A 177 12.01 -10.31 -11.23
CA LYS A 177 12.80 -10.09 -12.45
C LYS A 177 13.50 -11.36 -12.96
N ASP A 178 14.06 -12.16 -12.06
CA ASP A 178 14.88 -13.33 -12.40
C ASP A 178 14.06 -14.63 -12.47
N ILE A 179 12.75 -14.56 -12.24
CA ILE A 179 11.84 -15.71 -12.27
C ILE A 179 11.19 -15.80 -13.65
N SER A 180 11.18 -16.97 -14.28
CA SER A 180 10.54 -17.15 -15.59
C SER A 180 9.01 -16.95 -15.53
N ASP A 181 8.38 -16.73 -16.69
CA ASP A 181 6.91 -16.60 -16.77
C ASP A 181 6.20 -17.88 -16.34
N ASP A 182 6.77 -19.05 -16.64
CA ASP A 182 6.18 -20.33 -16.30
C ASP A 182 6.34 -20.67 -14.82
N GLU A 183 7.47 -20.29 -14.21
CA GLU A 183 7.64 -20.37 -12.76
C GLU A 183 6.69 -19.42 -12.03
N VAL A 184 6.48 -18.19 -12.51
CA VAL A 184 5.47 -17.28 -11.90
C VAL A 184 4.07 -17.87 -11.97
N LYS A 185 3.68 -18.46 -13.11
CA LYS A 185 2.40 -19.18 -13.23
C LYS A 185 2.34 -20.39 -12.30
N HIS A 186 3.45 -21.10 -12.10
CA HIS A 186 3.52 -22.26 -11.21
C HIS A 186 3.39 -21.85 -9.73
N ILE A 187 4.16 -20.86 -9.28
CA ILE A 187 4.06 -20.27 -7.93
C ILE A 187 2.62 -19.83 -7.66
N PHE A 188 1.98 -19.20 -8.64
CA PHE A 188 0.58 -18.82 -8.54
C PHE A 188 -0.38 -20.01 -8.37
N LYS A 189 -0.18 -21.09 -9.13
CA LYS A 189 -0.99 -22.32 -9.01
C LYS A 189 -0.80 -23.00 -7.66
N VAL A 190 0.43 -23.09 -7.16
CA VAL A 190 0.75 -23.70 -5.86
C VAL A 190 0.15 -22.90 -4.69
N ASN A 191 0.16 -21.56 -4.77
CA ASN A 191 -0.45 -20.71 -3.74
C ASN A 191 -1.99 -20.84 -3.66
N GLN A 192 -2.66 -21.40 -4.67
CA GLN A 192 -4.09 -21.74 -4.57
C GLN A 192 -4.34 -22.97 -3.69
N SER A 193 -3.34 -23.84 -3.52
CA SER A 193 -3.43 -25.08 -2.74
C SER A 193 -3.17 -24.87 -1.26
N LEU A 194 -2.43 -23.82 -0.89
CA LEU A 194 -2.00 -23.53 0.49
C LEU A 194 -3.01 -22.70 1.30
N THR A 195 -4.15 -22.30 0.71
CA THR A 195 -5.21 -21.54 1.41
C THR A 195 -6.29 -22.44 2.04
N VAL A 196 -6.01 -23.73 2.24
CA VAL A 196 -6.89 -24.69 2.93
C VAL A 196 -6.18 -25.19 4.19
N ILE A 197 -5.95 -24.31 5.16
CA ILE A 197 -5.82 -24.64 6.60
C ILE A 197 -6.40 -23.46 7.39
#